data_AF-A0A3S0FMU9-F1
#
_entry.id   AF-A0A3S0FMU9-F1
#
_cell.length_a   1.000
_cell.length_b   1.000
_cell.length_c   1.000
_cell.angle_alpha   90.00
_cell.angle_beta   90.00
_cell.angle_gamma   90.00
#
_symmetry.space_group_name_H-M   'P 1'
#
loop_
_entity.id
_entity.type
_entity.pdbx_description
1 polymer ?
#
loop_
_entity_poly.entity_id
_entity_poly.type
_entity_poly.pdbx_seq_one_letter_code
_entity_poly.pdbx_strand_id
1 'polypeptide(L)'
;MNIAMARYKVIDTSPRFLAVDLKRQLLPGTFEFAEDWLVDHQLDLSGFDARYRNGLSGASAYPPGILLKVILVAYSRGIVSSREIVAACRDYITFIALSGA
;
A
#
# COMPACT_ATOMS: atom_id res chain seq x y z
N MET A 1 3.07 -27.71 -45.92
CA MET A 1 3.60 -27.66 -44.54
C MET A 1 2.51 -27.14 -43.63
N ASN A 2 1.98 -27.97 -42.74
CA ASN A 2 0.98 -27.55 -41.75
C ASN A 2 1.74 -27.09 -40.50
N ILE A 3 1.84 -25.77 -40.30
CA ILE A 3 2.45 -25.24 -39.07
C ILE A 3 1.41 -25.39 -37.97
N ALA A 4 1.64 -26.31 -37.05
CA ALA A 4 0.82 -26.46 -35.85
C ALA A 4 0.94 -25.17 -35.02
N MET A 5 -0.08 -24.30 -35.09
CA MET A 5 -0.17 -23.11 -34.26
C MET A 5 -0.26 -23.54 -32.79
N ALA A 6 0.65 -23.02 -31.96
CA ALA A 6 0.63 -23.27 -30.53
C ALA A 6 -0.70 -22.80 -29.93
N ARG A 7 -1.41 -23.72 -29.28
CA ARG A 7 -2.71 -23.44 -28.67
C ARG A 7 -2.51 -22.84 -27.27
N TYR A 8 -2.41 -21.52 -27.21
CA TYR A 8 -2.24 -20.79 -25.96
C TYR A 8 -3.51 -20.83 -25.09
N LYS A 9 -3.32 -20.69 -23.77
CA LYS A 9 -4.44 -20.54 -22.84
C LYS A 9 -5.13 -19.20 -23.08
N VAL A 10 -6.46 -19.20 -22.97
CA VAL A 10 -7.25 -17.97 -22.95
C VAL A 10 -6.89 -17.20 -21.67
N ILE A 11 -6.42 -15.97 -21.83
CA ILE A 11 -6.10 -15.08 -20.73
C ILE A 11 -7.36 -14.31 -20.38
N ASP A 12 -7.85 -14.53 -19.16
CA ASP A 12 -8.96 -13.76 -18.60
C ASP A 12 -8.44 -12.40 -18.13
N THR A 13 -8.90 -11.34 -18.79
CA THR A 13 -8.57 -9.94 -18.48
C THR A 13 -9.69 -9.23 -17.71
N SER A 14 -10.71 -9.96 -17.24
CA SER A 14 -11.78 -9.37 -16.45
C SER A 14 -11.26 -8.88 -15.09
N PRO A 15 -11.82 -7.78 -14.56
CA PRO A 15 -11.39 -7.24 -13.28
C PRO A 15 -11.71 -8.24 -12.16
N ARG A 16 -10.71 -8.54 -11.33
CA ARG A 16 -10.85 -9.41 -10.15
C ARG A 16 -10.75 -8.57 -8.89
N PHE A 17 -11.74 -8.72 -8.01
CA PHE A 17 -11.64 -8.21 -6.64
C PHE A 17 -10.85 -9.22 -5.82
N LEU A 18 -9.63 -8.84 -5.42
CA LEU A 18 -8.76 -9.68 -4.60
C LEU A 18 -8.82 -9.19 -3.16
N ALA A 19 -9.15 -10.07 -2.21
CA ALA A 19 -8.99 -9.74 -0.80
C ALA A 19 -7.49 -9.61 -0.52
N VAL A 20 -7.07 -8.43 -0.09
CA VAL A 20 -5.66 -8.13 0.20
C VAL A 20 -5.40 -8.32 1.69
N ASP A 21 -4.55 -9.28 2.04
CA ASP A 21 -4.06 -9.49 3.41
C ASP A 21 -2.66 -8.90 3.54
N LEU A 22 -2.55 -7.75 4.22
CA LEU A 22 -1.27 -7.04 4.40
C LEU A 22 -0.18 -7.93 4.97
N LYS A 23 -0.49 -8.75 5.98
CA LYS A 23 0.51 -9.64 6.61
C LYS A 23 1.05 -10.69 5.65
N ARG A 24 0.26 -11.08 4.65
CA ARG A 24 0.69 -12.01 3.60
C ARG A 24 1.40 -11.32 2.43
N GLN A 25 1.16 -10.02 2.23
CA GLN A 25 1.81 -9.23 1.18
C GLN A 25 3.19 -8.70 1.60
N LEU A 26 3.39 -8.47 2.91
CA LEU A 26 4.70 -8.08 3.45
C LEU A 26 5.56 -9.33 3.64
N LEU A 27 6.46 -9.57 2.69
CA LEU A 27 7.37 -10.70 2.73
C LEU A 27 8.62 -10.35 3.57
N PRO A 28 9.07 -11.22 4.48
CA PRO A 28 10.31 -11.00 5.22
C PRO A 28 11.50 -10.76 4.28
N GLY A 29 12.33 -9.78 4.62
CA GLY A 29 13.50 -9.39 3.82
C GLY A 29 13.23 -8.36 2.72
N THR A 30 11.98 -7.92 2.53
CA THR A 30 11.69 -6.76 1.69
C THR A 30 11.80 -5.45 2.46
N PHE A 31 11.93 -4.34 1.72
CA PHE A 31 11.92 -3.01 2.31
C PHE A 31 10.61 -2.74 3.05
N GLU A 32 9.48 -3.07 2.44
CA GLU A 32 8.15 -2.81 3.00
C GLU A 32 7.91 -3.56 4.31
N PHE A 33 8.46 -4.78 4.46
CA PHE A 33 8.38 -5.50 5.73
C PHE A 33 9.20 -4.82 6.84
N ALA A 34 10.43 -4.40 6.52
CA ALA A 34 11.29 -3.74 7.50
C ALA A 34 10.71 -2.39 7.92
N GLU A 35 10.21 -1.64 6.95
CA GLU A 35 9.61 -0.33 7.13
C GLU A 35 8.32 -0.40 7.97
N ASP A 36 7.38 -1.30 7.63
CA ASP A 36 6.16 -1.56 8.41
C ASP A 36 6.48 -1.88 9.88
N TRP A 37 7.46 -2.76 10.13
CA TRP A 37 7.88 -3.12 11.47
C TRP A 37 8.52 -1.97 12.24
N LEU A 38 9.41 -1.20 11.59
CA LEU A 38 10.10 -0.06 12.22
C LEU A 38 9.10 1.03 12.61
N VAL A 39 8.14 1.35 11.73
CA VAL A 39 7.13 2.36 12.01
C VAL A 39 6.26 1.96 13.21
N ASP A 40 5.90 0.68 13.32
CA ASP A 40 5.03 0.21 14.40
C ASP A 40 5.74 0.02 15.74
N HIS A 41 7.04 -0.29 15.75
CA HIS A 41 7.74 -0.73 16.96
C HIS A 41 8.88 0.18 17.42
N GLN A 42 9.42 1.04 16.54
CA GLN A 42 10.63 1.81 16.85
C GLN A 42 10.42 3.32 16.80
N LEU A 43 9.39 3.80 16.09
CA LEU A 43 9.12 5.24 15.99
C LEU A 43 8.11 5.67 17.06
N ASP A 44 8.51 6.63 17.90
CA ASP A 44 7.57 7.33 18.77
C ASP A 44 6.80 8.38 17.97
N LEU A 45 5.53 8.08 17.67
CA LEU A 45 4.62 8.95 16.93
C LEU A 45 3.70 9.77 17.85
N SER A 46 3.86 9.69 19.17
CA SER A 46 2.99 10.37 20.14
C SER A 46 2.92 11.88 19.93
N GLY A 47 4.00 12.49 19.42
CA GLY A 47 4.03 13.91 19.05
C GLY A 47 3.10 14.29 17.91
N PHE A 48 2.83 13.37 16.97
CA PHE A 48 1.82 13.55 15.92
C PHE A 48 0.41 13.34 16.48
N ASP A 49 0.21 12.29 17.27
CA ASP A 49 -1.08 12.01 17.90
C ASP A 49 -1.56 13.16 18.79
N ALA A 50 -0.66 13.77 19.57
CA ALA A 50 -0.97 14.91 20.41
C ALA A 50 -1.42 16.17 19.63
N ARG A 51 -1.10 16.25 18.33
CA ARG A 51 -1.52 17.37 17.46
C ARG A 51 -2.88 17.14 16.83
N TYR A 52 -3.36 15.91 16.74
CA TYR A 52 -4.67 15.62 16.18
C TYR A 52 -5.77 16.08 17.16
N ARG A 53 -6.68 16.93 16.65
CA ARG A 53 -7.91 17.31 17.33
C ARG A 53 -9.08 16.70 16.57
N ASN A 54 -9.23 15.39 16.67
CA ASN A 54 -10.32 14.65 16.05
C ASN A 54 -11.60 14.82 16.90
N GLY A 55 -12.27 15.96 16.75
CA GLY A 55 -13.61 16.15 17.31
C GLY A 55 -14.66 15.27 16.62
N LEU A 56 -15.90 15.30 17.09
CA LEU A 56 -17.03 14.55 16.50
C LEU A 56 -17.48 15.05 15.12
N SER A 57 -16.85 16.11 14.60
CA SER A 57 -17.20 16.76 13.34
C SER A 57 -16.04 16.74 12.35
N GLY A 58 -16.32 16.40 11.10
CA GLY A 58 -15.34 16.36 10.02
C GLY A 58 -14.94 14.94 9.62
N ALA A 59 -14.03 14.83 8.64
CA ALA A 59 -13.50 13.55 8.21
C ALA A 59 -12.51 13.01 9.26
N SER A 60 -12.54 11.69 9.49
CA SER A 60 -11.55 11.01 10.33
C SER A 60 -10.15 11.23 9.76
N ALA A 61 -9.21 11.55 10.65
CA ALA A 61 -7.80 11.63 10.26
C ALA A 61 -7.22 10.23 10.01
N TYR A 62 -6.29 10.14 9.05
CA TYR A 62 -5.44 8.97 8.92
C TYR A 62 -4.49 8.86 10.11
N PRO A 63 -4.27 7.66 10.68
CA PRO A 63 -3.24 7.45 11.67
C PRO A 63 -1.87 7.85 11.12
N PRO A 64 -1.02 8.56 11.89
CA PRO A 64 0.27 9.05 11.41
C PRO A 64 1.19 7.91 10.94
N GLY A 65 1.15 6.75 11.62
CA GLY A 65 1.93 5.57 11.23
C GLY A 65 1.57 5.05 9.83
N ILE A 66 0.27 4.93 9.52
CA ILE A 66 -0.18 4.50 8.20
C ILE A 66 0.26 5.46 7.11
N LEU A 67 0.10 6.77 7.36
CA LEU A 67 0.51 7.79 6.39
C LEU A 67 2.02 7.74 6.14
N LEU A 68 2.81 7.56 7.21
CA LEU A 68 4.26 7.42 7.09
C LEU A 68 4.64 6.20 6.26
N LYS A 69 3.97 5.06 6.48
CA LYS A 69 4.22 3.83 5.70
C LYS A 69 3.98 4.03 4.21
N VAL A 70 2.84 4.59 3.86
CA VAL A 70 2.50 4.89 2.46
C VAL A 70 3.53 5.82 1.81
N ILE A 71 3.96 6.87 2.53
CA ILE A 71 4.93 7.85 2.00
C ILE A 71 6.32 7.22 1.82
N LEU A 72 6.79 6.46 2.80
CA LEU A 72 8.13 5.84 2.74
C LEU A 72 8.21 4.80 1.60
N VAL A 73 7.17 3.99 1.42
CA VAL A 73 7.09 3.03 0.29
C VAL A 73 6.96 3.75 -1.05
N ALA A 74 6.23 4.87 -1.12
CA ALA A 74 6.19 5.68 -2.34
C ALA A 74 7.57 6.23 -2.70
N TYR A 75 8.26 6.82 -1.73
CA TYR A 75 9.57 7.43 -1.95
C TYR A 75 10.63 6.41 -2.30
N SER A 76 10.61 5.21 -1.69
CA SER A 76 11.52 4.13 -2.06
C SER A 76 11.31 3.62 -3.49
N ARG A 77 10.11 3.81 -4.05
CA ARG A 77 9.75 3.50 -5.44
C ARG A 77 9.89 4.69 -6.40
N GLY A 78 10.42 5.82 -5.93
CA GLY A 78 10.60 7.04 -6.72
C GLY A 78 9.30 7.83 -6.99
N ILE A 79 8.19 7.48 -6.35
CA ILE A 79 6.90 8.17 -6.47
C ILE A 79 6.86 9.30 -5.45
N VAL A 80 7.03 10.55 -5.90
CA VAL A 80 7.08 11.73 -5.00
C VAL A 80 5.84 12.61 -5.06
N SER A 81 5.06 12.51 -6.14
CA SER A 81 3.84 13.29 -6.32
C SER A 81 2.71 12.73 -5.47
N SER A 82 2.06 13.59 -4.68
CA SER A 82 0.88 13.19 -3.89
C SER A 82 -0.25 12.61 -4.74
N ARG A 83 -0.41 13.07 -5.98
CA ARG A 83 -1.42 12.54 -6.92
C ARG A 83 -1.08 11.12 -7.37
N GLU A 84 0.19 10.86 -7.63
CA GLU A 84 0.66 9.53 -8.03
C GLU A 84 0.61 8.57 -6.84
N ILE A 85 0.88 9.04 -5.63
CA ILE A 85 0.72 8.25 -4.40
C ILE A 85 -0.75 7.84 -4.22
N VAL A 86 -1.70 8.76 -4.38
CA VAL A 86 -3.14 8.44 -4.30
C VAL A 86 -3.57 7.48 -5.39
N ALA A 87 -3.07 7.61 -6.62
CA ALA A 87 -3.31 6.63 -7.67
C ALA A 87 -2.72 5.27 -7.28
N ALA A 88 -1.52 5.26 -6.71
CA ALA A 88 -0.87 4.03 -6.31
C ALA A 88 -1.64 3.28 -5.22
N CYS A 89 -2.26 3.98 -4.27
CA CYS A 89 -3.18 3.41 -3.28
C CYS A 89 -4.46 2.78 -3.86
N ARG A 90 -4.78 3.03 -5.13
CA ARG A 90 -5.92 2.41 -5.82
C ARG A 90 -5.52 1.25 -6.71
N ASP A 91 -4.32 1.31 -7.27
CA ASP A 91 -3.92 0.43 -8.37
C ASP A 91 -2.92 -0.66 -7.94
N TYR A 92 -2.13 -0.42 -6.90
CA TYR A 92 -1.09 -1.37 -6.46
C TYR A 92 -1.47 -2.05 -5.15
N ILE A 93 -1.44 -3.39 -5.16
CA ILE A 93 -1.79 -4.26 -4.03
C ILE A 93 -1.00 -3.91 -2.77
N THR A 94 0.30 -3.60 -2.86
CA THR A 94 1.10 -3.20 -1.69
C THR A 94 0.55 -1.93 -1.03
N PHE A 95 0.18 -0.92 -1.81
CA PHE A 95 -0.33 0.34 -1.27
C PHE A 95 -1.75 0.21 -0.75
N ILE A 96 -2.60 -0.58 -1.41
CA ILE A 96 -3.94 -0.96 -0.90
C ILE A 96 -3.77 -1.63 0.47
N ALA A 97 -2.87 -2.62 0.55
CA ALA A 97 -2.59 -3.34 1.78
C ALA A 97 -2.13 -2.42 2.91
N LEU A 98 -1.16 -1.53 2.62
CA LEU A 98 -0.55 -0.64 3.61
C LEU A 98 -1.50 0.47 4.07
N SER A 99 -2.33 0.98 3.17
CA SER A 99 -3.28 2.06 3.49
C SER A 99 -4.56 1.57 4.17
N GLY A 100 -4.84 0.27 4.13
CA GLY A 100 -6.06 -0.32 4.69
C GLY A 100 -7.33 0.06 3.92
N ALA A 101 -7.19 0.44 2.65
CA ALA A 101 -8.26 0.85 1.75
C ALA A 101 -8.95 -0.33 1.04
#